data_AF-A0A2N4WU84-F1
#
_entry.id   AF-A0A2N4WU84-F1
#
_cell.length_a   1.000
_cell.length_b   1.000
_cell.length_c   1.000
_cell.angle_alpha   90.00
_cell.angle_beta   90.00
_cell.angle_gamma   90.00
#
_symmetry.space_group_name_H-M   'P 1'
#
loop_
_entity.id
_entity.type
_entity.pdbx_description
1 polymer ?
#
loop_
_entity_poly.entity_id
_entity_poly.type
_entity_poly.pdbx_seq_one_letter_code
_entity_poly.pdbx_strand_id
1 'polypeptide(L)' 'MIDFEMAGGKVYRSTLPGRCIGLNFDRAITYETSIDQLCTQQIVYTLQNIGGVPQRGAGCALGEFVPVEYVKE' A
#
# COMPACT_ATOMS: atom_id res chain seq x y z
N MET A 1 -3.29 1.79 7.49
CA MET A 1 -3.47 2.76 6.40
C MET A 1 -2.19 2.83 5.60
N ILE A 2 -2.28 3.09 4.31
CA ILE A 2 -1.14 3.20 3.40
C ILE A 2 -1.35 4.45 2.57
N ASP A 3 -0.32 5.29 2.48
CA ASP A 3 -0.32 6.52 1.69
C ASP A 3 0.43 6.30 0.39
N PHE A 4 -0.15 6.79 -0.69
CA PHE A 4 0.35 6.66 -2.06
C PHE A 4 0.65 8.05 -2.59
N GLU A 5 1.93 8.34 -2.75
CA GLU A 5 2.40 9.57 -3.38
C GLU A 5 2.37 9.40 -4.89
N MET A 6 1.55 10.20 -5.55
CA MET A 6 1.37 10.19 -7.00
C MET A 6 2.30 11.22 -7.66
N ALA A 7 2.52 11.04 -8.96
CA ALA A 7 3.14 12.08 -9.77
C ALA A 7 2.38 13.41 -9.62
N GLY A 8 3.12 14.51 -9.47
CA GLY A 8 2.54 15.83 -9.20
C GLY A 8 2.20 16.11 -7.73
N GLY A 9 2.65 15.26 -6.79
CA GLY A 9 2.58 15.52 -5.35
C GLY A 9 1.21 15.30 -4.72
N LYS A 10 0.24 14.77 -5.46
CA LYS A 10 -1.05 14.35 -4.91
C LYS A 10 -0.85 13.11 -4.06
N VAL A 11 -1.50 13.06 -2.90
CA VAL A 11 -1.42 11.90 -2.01
C VAL A 11 -2.80 11.31 -1.79
N TYR A 12 -2.88 9.98 -1.86
CA TYR A 12 -4.10 9.23 -1.56
C TYR A 12 -3.83 8.25 -0.43
N ARG A 13 -4.79 8.12 0.49
CA ARG A 13 -4.76 7.16 1.59
C ARG A 13 -5.73 6.04 1.34
N SER A 14 -5.26 4.80 1.49
CA SER A 14 -6.11 3.62 1.55
C SER A 14 -6.10 3.01 2.96
N THR A 15 -7.28 2.85 3.52
CA THR A 15 -7.47 2.15 4.80
C THR A 15 -7.87 0.71 4.52
N LEU A 16 -7.03 -0.24 4.91
CA LEU A 16 -7.29 -1.66 4.71
C LEU A 16 -8.60 -2.05 5.45
N PRO A 17 -9.56 -2.71 4.78
CA PRO A 17 -10.84 -3.08 5.37
C PRO A 17 -10.69 -4.17 6.45
N GLY A 18 -9.55 -4.86 6.47
CA GLY A 18 -9.22 -5.88 7.45
C GLY A 18 -7.74 -5.85 7.82
N ARG A 19 -7.40 -6.64 8.84
CA ARG A 19 -6.00 -6.84 9.26
C ARG A 19 -5.22 -7.54 8.14
N CYS A 20 -4.05 -6.98 7.82
CA CYS A 20 -3.11 -7.58 6.89
C CYS A 20 -2.02 -8.33 7.65
N ILE A 21 -1.98 -9.67 7.50
CA ILE A 21 -1.01 -10.52 8.20
C ILE A 21 0.39 -10.23 7.67
N GLY A 22 1.36 -10.02 8.56
CA GLY A 22 2.76 -9.74 8.17
C GLY A 22 3.10 -8.26 8.03
N LEU A 23 2.12 -7.37 7.84
CA LEU A 23 2.38 -5.94 7.64
C LEU A 23 2.99 -5.26 8.88
N ASN A 24 2.76 -5.80 10.07
CA ASN A 24 3.25 -5.22 11.32
C ASN A 24 4.75 -5.38 11.55
N PHE A 25 5.41 -6.34 10.88
CA PHE A 25 6.82 -6.64 11.08
C PHE A 25 7.70 -5.71 10.24
N ASP A 26 7.62 -5.85 8.92
CA ASP A 26 8.48 -5.12 7.99
C ASP A 26 7.88 -3.77 7.54
N ARG A 27 6.58 -3.53 7.80
CA ARG A 27 5.83 -2.34 7.36
C ARG A 27 6.04 -2.00 5.88
N ALA A 28 6.26 -3.03 5.07
CA ALA A 28 6.54 -2.91 3.65
C ALA A 28 5.52 -3.71 2.84
N ILE A 29 5.18 -3.20 1.67
CA ILE A 29 4.31 -3.85 0.71
C ILE A 29 4.94 -3.83 -0.69
N THR A 30 4.53 -4.78 -1.51
CA THR A 30 4.72 -4.75 -2.96
C THR A 30 3.38 -4.47 -3.62
N TYR A 31 3.39 -3.63 -4.64
CA TYR A 31 2.20 -3.28 -5.42
C TYR A 31 2.54 -3.27 -6.90
N GLU A 32 1.55 -3.59 -7.74
CA GLU A 32 1.67 -3.58 -9.19
C GLU A 32 0.62 -2.63 -9.77
N THR A 33 1.05 -1.45 -10.21
CA THR A 33 0.19 -0.48 -10.86
C THR A 33 0.09 -0.79 -12.35
N SER A 34 -1.10 -1.10 -12.84
CA SER A 34 -1.37 -1.15 -14.28
C SER A 34 -1.60 0.28 -14.78
N ILE A 35 -0.54 0.95 -15.24
CA ILE A 35 -0.53 2.24 -16.00
C ILE A 35 -1.45 3.34 -15.43
N ASP A 36 -0.84 4.35 -14.82
CA ASP A 36 -1.35 5.73 -14.56
C ASP A 36 -2.71 5.90 -13.87
N GLN A 37 -3.44 4.82 -13.62
CA GLN A 37 -4.78 4.79 -13.06
C GLN A 37 -4.80 3.80 -11.90
N LEU A 38 -5.27 4.30 -10.76
CA LEU A 38 -5.65 3.52 -9.61
C LEU A 38 -6.91 2.73 -9.97
N CYS A 39 -6.75 1.64 -10.71
CA CYS A 39 -7.84 0.70 -10.96
C CYS A 39 -8.28 0.15 -9.61
N THR A 40 -9.57 0.30 -9.32
CA THR A 40 -10.24 -0.06 -8.07
C THR A 40 -9.81 -1.44 -7.52
N GLN A 41 -9.56 -1.44 -6.21
CA GLN A 41 -9.35 -2.60 -5.35
C GLN A 41 -8.20 -3.54 -5.75
N GLN A 42 -7.00 -2.96 -5.88
CA GLN A 42 -5.78 -3.75 -6.03
C GLN A 42 -5.45 -4.51 -4.74
N ILE A 43 -4.98 -5.74 -4.90
CA ILE A 43 -4.35 -6.53 -3.83
C ILE A 43 -2.89 -6.09 -3.76
N VAL A 44 -2.45 -5.67 -2.57
CA VAL A 44 -1.03 -5.49 -2.27
C VAL A 44 -0.54 -6.71 -1.51
N TYR A 45 0.75 -7.02 -1.64
CA TYR A 45 1.35 -8.12 -0.89
C TYR A 45 2.29 -7.54 0.15
N THR A 46 2.30 -8.07 1.37
CA THR A 46 3.36 -7.70 2.32
C THR A 46 4.71 -8.08 1.75
N LEU A 47 5.73 -7.25 1.93
CA LEU A 47 7.10 -7.63 1.60
C LEU A 47 7.77 -8.18 2.85
N GLN A 48 8.25 -9.43 2.80
CA GLN A 48 8.92 -10.11 3.90
C GLN A 48 10.39 -10.33 3.57
N ASN A 49 11.26 -10.24 4.56
CA ASN A 49 12.67 -10.60 4.40
C ASN A 49 12.93 -12.00 4.97
N ILE A 50 13.15 -12.99 4.09
CA ILE A 50 13.42 -14.37 4.48
C ILE A 50 14.85 -14.70 4.07
N GLY A 51 15.73 -14.89 5.06
CA GLY A 51 17.13 -15.24 4.81
C GLY A 51 17.92 -14.15 4.06
N GLY A 52 17.55 -12.87 4.22
CA GLY A 52 18.18 -11.75 3.52
C GLY A 52 17.58 -11.46 2.13
N VAL A 53 16.56 -12.21 1.70
CA VAL A 53 15.93 -12.07 0.39
C VAL A 53 14.52 -11.50 0.55
N PRO A 54 14.18 -10.38 -0.13
CA PRO A 54 12.82 -9.87 -0.18
C PRO A 54 11.89 -10.81 -0.94
N GLN A 55 10.79 -11.23 -0.32
CA GLN A 55 9.78 -12.13 -0.90
C GLN A 55 8.36 -11.59 -0.68
N ARG A 56 7.45 -11.90 -1.61
CA ARG A 56 6.01 -11.59 -1.44
C ARG A 56 5.44 -12.49 -0.35
N GLY A 57 4.80 -11.86 0.63
CA GLY A 57 4.03 -12.49 1.68
C GLY A 57 2.53 -12.44 1.41
N ALA A 58 1.73 -12.25 2.46
CA ALA A 58 0.27 -12.29 2.38
C ALA A 58 -0.30 -11.16 1.52
N GLY A 59 -1.31 -11.51 0.72
CA GLY A 59 -2.10 -10.55 -0.06
C GLY A 59 -3.17 -9.87 0.80
N CYS A 60 -3.33 -8.56 0.62
CA CYS A 60 -4.24 -7.73 1.37
C CYS A 60 -4.98 -6.80 0.42
N ALA A 61 -6.32 -6.79 0.53
CA ALA A 61 -7.14 -5.87 -0.22
C ALA A 61 -6.89 -4.44 0.27
N LEU A 62 -6.68 -3.53 -0.68
CA LEU A 62 -6.77 -2.10 -0.39
C LEU A 62 -8.24 -1.69 -0.20
N GLY A 63 -8.47 -0.71 0.66
CA GLY A 63 -9.74 -0.02 0.75
C GLY A 63 -9.82 1.13 -0.26
N GLU A 64 -10.84 1.98 -0.11
CA GLU A 64 -11.01 3.16 -0.94
C GLU A 64 -9.82 4.12 -0.83
N PHE A 65 -9.51 4.80 -1.93
CA PHE A 65 -8.47 5.82 -1.99
C PHE A 65 -9.08 7.20 -1.77
N VAL A 66 -8.77 7.79 -0.62
CA VAL A 66 -9.24 9.11 -0.24
C VAL A 66 -8.09 10.11 -0.38
N PRO A 67 -8.27 11.28 -1.04
CA PRO A 67 -7.23 12.29 -1.13
C PRO A 67 -6.84 12.81 0.26
N VAL A 68 -5.55 13.04 0.47
CA VAL A 68 -5.00 13.58 1.72
C VAL A 68 -4.38 14.95 1.46
N GLU A 69 -4.75 15.92 2.29
CA GLU A 69 -4.05 17.20 2.40
C GLU A 69 -3.26 17.20 3.71
N TYR A 70 -1.93 17.33 3.62
CA TYR A 70 -1.10 17.49 4.81
C TYR A 70 -1.14 18.93 5.27
N VAL A 71 -1.62 19.16 6.50
CA VAL A 71 -1.45 20.44 7.17
C VAL A 71 0.00 20.52 7.65
N LYS A 72 0.77 21.48 7.15
CA LYS A 72 2.09 21.78 7.72
C LYS A 72 1.88 22.51 9.04
N GLU A 73 2.37 21.94 10.13
CA GLU A 73 2.53 22.64 11.42
C GLU A 73 3.59 23.74 11.34
#